data_AF-A0A7Z9I8C8-F1
#
_entry.id   AF-A0A7Z9I8C8-F1
#
_cell.length_a   1.000
_cell.length_b   1.000
_cell.length_c   1.000
_cell.angle_alpha   90.00
_cell.angle_beta   90.00
_cell.angle_gamma   90.00
#
_symmetry.space_group_name_H-M   'P 1'
#
loop_
_entity.id
_entity.type
_entity.pdbx_description
1 polymer ?
#
loop_
_entity_poly.entity_id
_entity_poly.type
_entity_poly.pdbx_seq_one_letter_code
_entity_poly.pdbx_strand_id
1 'polypeptide(L)'
;MNPVKYSPYNPNSRIFIAALLTSFILISGCPTWNNYVQQHAGLPPVAFAERPTLETIMATVNTSQSIQQLQTQNAKVSIPGAPSLKANVVIDRPRNFRLTASLFDFTRTEVDFGSNQELAWLWIREQPDPAVYFVRHDQLASTAAKYYMPIDLNWITEAMGLVYIDPAEHHEGPFDLGQGKYEIRSRIQSPMGELNRRLIIDDRFGWVLEQHLTLDNGKSLASVKASKHSFYPQHGVSLPHRIKIQLFPGQQNQIAFQIDVPRYQINSNMGNASQLWTMPKYDGYEQIDLSTMPAPQTSYFYPLDQVQPAPGNIPRYQTQIASPRFRGDNFNR
;
A
#
# COMPACT_ATOMS: atom_id res chain seq x y z
N MET A 1 57.36 73.22 24.69
CA MET A 1 57.02 71.80 24.47
C MET A 1 55.57 71.56 24.84
N ASN A 2 54.71 71.35 23.84
CA ASN A 2 53.30 70.90 23.89
C ASN A 2 52.75 70.93 22.45
N PRO A 3 51.71 70.17 22.08
CA PRO A 3 51.73 68.73 21.85
C PRO A 3 51.21 68.33 20.45
N VAL A 4 51.37 67.05 20.10
CA VAL A 4 50.87 66.43 18.86
C VAL A 4 49.34 66.33 18.89
N LYS A 5 48.67 66.81 17.82
CA LYS A 5 47.24 66.60 17.56
C LYS A 5 47.03 65.28 16.82
N TYR A 6 46.20 64.39 17.38
CA TYR A 6 45.65 63.23 16.67
C TYR A 6 44.26 63.54 16.09
N SER A 7 44.05 63.04 14.87
CA SER A 7 42.90 63.21 13.97
C SER A 7 41.71 62.29 14.34
N PRO A 8 40.46 62.60 13.91
CA PRO A 8 39.25 62.09 14.54
C PRO A 8 38.74 60.76 13.97
N TYR A 9 37.96 60.12 14.82
CA TYR A 9 37.15 58.91 14.66
C TYR A 9 36.24 58.98 13.42
N ASN A 10 36.30 57.97 12.53
CA ASN A 10 35.49 57.90 11.32
C ASN A 10 34.22 57.03 11.56
N PRO A 11 33.00 57.59 11.52
CA PRO A 11 31.76 56.89 11.88
C PRO A 11 31.26 55.88 10.84
N ASN A 12 31.94 55.76 9.69
CA ASN A 12 31.47 54.95 8.56
C ASN A 12 31.71 53.44 8.70
N SER A 13 32.44 52.96 9.71
CA SER A 13 32.75 51.51 9.83
C SER A 13 31.60 50.67 10.40
N ARG A 14 30.63 51.29 11.09
CA ARG A 14 29.52 50.55 11.74
C ARG A 14 28.37 50.24 10.79
N ILE A 15 28.21 51.01 9.71
CA ILE A 15 27.11 50.83 8.74
C ILE A 15 27.42 49.66 7.79
N PHE A 16 28.69 49.43 7.45
CA PHE A 16 29.08 48.32 6.56
C PHE A 16 28.95 46.93 7.20
N ILE A 17 29.12 46.80 8.52
CA ILE A 17 29.00 45.50 9.21
C ILE A 17 27.52 45.08 9.34
N ALA A 18 26.60 46.03 9.52
CA ALA A 18 25.17 45.74 9.61
C ALA A 18 24.55 45.30 8.26
N ALA A 19 25.05 45.85 7.14
CA ALA A 19 24.59 45.50 5.79
C ALA A 19 25.09 44.11 5.33
N LEU A 20 26.25 43.66 5.79
CA LEU A 20 26.81 42.36 5.40
C LEU A 20 26.15 41.19 6.14
N LEU A 21 25.68 41.40 7.38
CA LEU A 21 24.95 40.40 8.17
C LEU A 21 23.49 40.20 7.72
N THR A 22 22.86 41.22 7.12
CA THR A 22 21.49 41.09 6.57
C THR A 22 21.46 40.41 5.21
N SER A 23 22.55 40.46 4.44
CA SER A 23 22.63 39.80 3.12
C SER A 23 22.85 38.28 3.22
N PHE A 24 23.44 37.78 4.31
CA PHE A 24 23.65 36.34 4.52
C PHE A 24 22.39 35.56 4.98
N ILE A 25 21.36 36.23 5.49
CA ILE A 25 20.14 35.58 5.99
C ILE A 25 19.11 35.35 4.85
N LEU A 26 19.23 36.05 3.72
CA LEU A 26 18.30 35.92 2.58
C LEU A 26 18.71 34.85 1.55
N ILE A 27 19.87 34.21 1.69
CA ILE A 27 20.37 33.21 0.72
C ILE A 27 20.33 31.78 1.29
N SER A 28 20.18 31.60 2.60
CA SER A 28 19.92 30.27 3.18
C SER A 28 18.42 29.95 3.09
N GLY A 29 17.96 29.52 1.91
CA GLY A 29 16.64 28.94 1.76
C GLY A 29 16.47 27.80 2.76
N CYS A 30 15.54 27.95 3.71
CA CYS A 30 15.29 26.96 4.75
C CYS A 30 14.97 25.59 4.12
N PRO A 31 15.81 24.55 4.31
CA PRO A 31 15.54 23.21 3.77
C PRO A 31 14.25 22.59 4.34
N THR A 32 13.76 23.09 5.48
CA THR A 32 12.49 22.70 6.09
C THR A 32 11.27 23.23 5.32
N TRP A 33 11.33 24.45 4.79
CA TRP A 33 10.23 25.03 4.00
C TRP A 33 10.15 24.40 2.60
N ASN A 34 11.30 24.12 1.99
CA ASN A 34 11.34 23.46 0.68
C ASN A 34 10.84 22.00 0.78
N ASN A 35 11.15 21.30 1.87
CA ASN A 35 10.55 19.98 2.16
C ASN A 35 9.04 20.07 2.42
N TYR A 36 8.55 21.10 3.13
CA TYR A 36 7.12 21.29 3.36
C TYR A 36 6.36 21.63 2.06
N VAL A 37 6.91 22.50 1.22
CA VAL A 37 6.33 22.85 -0.09
C VAL A 37 6.43 21.69 -1.07
N GLN A 38 7.50 20.87 -1.06
CA GLN A 38 7.56 19.64 -1.87
C GLN A 38 6.58 18.56 -1.38
N GLN A 39 6.34 18.46 -0.07
CA GLN A 39 5.30 17.59 0.49
C GLN A 39 3.87 18.02 0.13
N HIS A 40 3.67 19.30 -0.24
CA HIS A 40 2.38 19.87 -0.63
C HIS A 40 2.36 20.40 -2.07
N ALA A 41 3.36 20.06 -2.89
CA ALA A 41 3.42 20.49 -4.27
C ALA A 41 2.39 19.66 -5.06
N GLY A 42 1.45 20.35 -5.70
CA GLY A 42 0.47 19.78 -6.63
C GLY A 42 -0.76 19.18 -5.95
N LEU A 43 -1.89 19.85 -6.06
CA LEU A 43 -3.18 19.14 -5.98
C LEU A 43 -3.24 18.13 -7.14
N PRO A 44 -3.84 16.95 -6.94
CA PRO A 44 -4.09 16.03 -8.04
C PRO A 44 -4.88 16.75 -9.15
N PRO A 45 -4.54 16.55 -10.43
CA PRO A 45 -5.35 17.09 -11.52
C PRO A 45 -6.75 16.46 -11.49
N VAL A 46 -7.76 17.25 -11.82
CA VAL A 46 -9.12 16.73 -12.03
C VAL A 46 -9.08 15.86 -13.29
N ALA A 47 -9.40 14.58 -13.15
CA ALA A 47 -9.42 13.63 -14.26
C ALA A 47 -10.73 13.74 -15.05
N PHE A 48 -11.85 13.95 -14.36
CA PHE A 48 -13.18 13.99 -14.97
C PHE A 48 -13.84 15.35 -14.69
N ALA A 49 -13.99 16.16 -15.74
CA ALA A 49 -14.74 17.43 -15.67
C ALA A 49 -16.22 17.24 -15.99
N GLU A 50 -16.55 16.20 -16.74
CA GLU A 50 -17.89 15.77 -17.14
C GLU A 50 -18.01 14.26 -16.89
N ARG A 51 -19.20 13.69 -17.14
CA ARG A 51 -19.41 12.25 -17.02
C ARG A 51 -18.44 11.50 -17.96
N PRO A 52 -17.49 10.72 -17.44
CA PRO A 52 -16.47 10.07 -18.26
C PRO A 52 -17.04 8.87 -19.01
N THR A 53 -16.42 8.53 -20.14
CA THR A 53 -16.67 7.24 -20.81
C THR A 53 -15.88 6.13 -20.11
N LEU A 54 -16.18 4.86 -20.43
CA LEU A 54 -15.43 3.71 -19.91
C LEU A 54 -13.95 3.78 -20.29
N GLU A 55 -13.66 4.12 -21.54
CA GLU A 55 -12.31 4.26 -22.07
C GLU A 55 -11.53 5.36 -21.34
N THR A 56 -12.22 6.46 -21.00
CA THR A 56 -11.63 7.59 -20.27
C THR A 56 -11.23 7.19 -18.85
N ILE A 57 -12.09 6.44 -18.15
CA ILE A 57 -11.76 5.91 -16.83
C ILE A 57 -10.62 4.91 -16.93
N MET A 58 -10.67 3.98 -17.89
CA MET A 58 -9.61 2.99 -18.08
C MET A 58 -8.26 3.64 -18.35
N ALA A 59 -8.20 4.64 -19.23
CA ALA A 59 -6.98 5.41 -19.49
C ALA A 59 -6.46 6.11 -18.21
N THR A 60 -7.37 6.67 -17.40
CA THR A 60 -7.03 7.34 -16.14
C THR A 60 -6.48 6.37 -15.10
N VAL A 61 -7.14 5.23 -14.89
CA VAL A 61 -6.67 4.17 -13.95
C VAL A 61 -5.33 3.60 -14.42
N ASN A 62 -5.18 3.38 -15.72
CA ASN A 62 -3.97 2.82 -16.32
C ASN A 62 -2.78 3.80 -16.34
N THR A 63 -2.92 5.06 -15.90
CA THR A 63 -1.75 5.95 -15.73
C THR A 63 -0.71 5.39 -14.75
N SER A 64 -1.14 4.53 -13.81
CA SER A 64 -0.26 3.79 -12.90
C SER A 64 0.72 2.86 -13.64
N GLN A 65 0.47 2.54 -14.92
CA GLN A 65 1.38 1.75 -15.77
C GLN A 65 2.75 2.39 -15.97
N SER A 66 2.90 3.68 -15.69
CA SER A 66 4.20 4.36 -15.65
C SER A 66 5.11 3.92 -14.48
N ILE A 67 4.56 3.29 -13.43
CA ILE A 67 5.27 2.93 -12.18
C ILE A 67 5.87 1.52 -12.29
N GLN A 68 7.05 1.35 -12.88
CA GLN A 68 7.67 0.01 -12.98
C GLN A 68 8.10 -0.52 -11.61
N GLN A 69 8.57 0.39 -10.75
CA GLN A 69 9.11 0.07 -9.44
C GLN A 69 8.40 0.88 -8.36
N LEU A 70 7.92 0.21 -7.32
CA LEU A 70 7.29 0.83 -6.16
C LEU A 70 7.87 0.26 -4.87
N GLN A 71 8.31 1.13 -3.96
CA GLN A 71 8.84 0.72 -2.66
C GLN A 71 8.25 1.56 -1.54
N THR A 72 8.02 0.93 -0.40
CA THR A 72 7.77 1.61 0.86
C THR A 72 8.53 0.95 2.00
N GLN A 73 9.05 1.77 2.91
CA GLN A 73 9.78 1.33 4.10
C GLN A 73 9.07 1.84 5.34
N ASN A 74 9.16 1.07 6.43
CA ASN A 74 8.49 1.40 7.69
C ASN A 74 6.96 1.55 7.55
N ALA A 75 6.34 0.82 6.61
CA ALA A 75 4.90 0.67 6.57
C ALA A 75 4.42 -0.01 7.86
N LYS A 76 3.16 0.20 8.22
CA LYS A 76 2.54 -0.44 9.39
C LYS A 76 1.49 -1.44 8.92
N VAL A 77 1.68 -2.71 9.24
CA VAL A 77 0.67 -3.76 9.03
C VAL A 77 -0.08 -3.97 10.34
N SER A 78 -1.40 -3.90 10.30
CA SER A 78 -2.27 -4.11 11.47
C SER A 78 -3.28 -5.20 11.18
N ILE A 79 -3.32 -6.21 12.03
CA ILE A 79 -4.32 -7.29 12.00
C ILE A 79 -5.21 -7.11 13.24
N PRO A 80 -6.55 -7.20 13.13
CA PRO A 80 -7.42 -7.13 14.29
C PRO A 80 -7.01 -8.16 15.37
N GLY A 81 -6.89 -7.71 16.62
CA GLY A 81 -6.52 -8.59 17.74
C GLY A 81 -5.01 -8.88 17.88
N ALA A 82 -4.16 -8.45 16.96
CA ALA A 82 -2.71 -8.69 17.01
C ALA A 82 -1.92 -7.37 17.17
N PRO A 83 -0.68 -7.43 17.68
CA PRO A 83 0.26 -6.31 17.63
C PRO A 83 0.50 -5.85 16.18
N SER A 84 0.74 -4.55 16.01
CA SER A 84 1.10 -4.04 14.69
C SER A 84 2.53 -4.42 14.33
N LEU A 85 2.76 -4.73 13.05
CA LEU A 85 4.07 -5.03 12.49
C LEU A 85 4.61 -3.85 11.70
N LYS A 86 5.91 -3.67 11.75
CA LYS A 86 6.67 -2.80 10.85
C LYS A 86 7.01 -3.59 9.59
N ALA A 87 6.61 -3.09 8.43
CA ALA A 87 6.78 -3.76 7.15
C ALA A 87 7.57 -2.93 6.14
N ASN A 88 8.23 -3.65 5.23
CA ASN A 88 8.80 -3.11 4.01
C ASN A 88 8.13 -3.81 2.84
N VAL A 89 7.74 -3.06 1.82
CA VAL A 89 7.17 -3.60 0.58
C VAL A 89 7.99 -3.11 -0.61
N VAL A 90 8.31 -4.01 -1.51
CA VAL A 90 9.05 -3.75 -2.75
C VAL A 90 8.32 -4.45 -3.89
N ILE A 91 8.07 -3.72 -4.97
CA ILE A 91 7.36 -4.18 -6.16
C ILE A 91 8.19 -3.79 -7.38
N ASP A 92 8.45 -4.75 -8.25
CA ASP A 92 9.07 -4.54 -9.56
C ASP A 92 8.27 -5.33 -10.60
N ARG A 93 7.48 -4.60 -11.39
CA ARG A 93 6.48 -5.20 -12.28
C ARG A 93 7.17 -5.99 -13.40
N PRO A 94 6.56 -7.10 -13.88
CA PRO A 94 5.20 -7.54 -13.57
C PRO A 94 5.06 -8.45 -12.33
N ARG A 95 6.09 -9.22 -11.95
CA ARG A 95 5.92 -10.36 -11.02
C ARG A 95 6.79 -10.30 -9.76
N ASN A 96 7.73 -9.36 -9.68
CA ASN A 96 8.58 -9.27 -8.50
C ASN A 96 7.83 -8.49 -7.41
N PHE A 97 7.59 -9.14 -6.28
CA PHE A 97 6.90 -8.58 -5.13
C PHE A 97 7.59 -9.11 -3.88
N ARG A 98 7.76 -8.26 -2.86
CA ARG A 98 8.19 -8.73 -1.55
C ARG A 98 7.64 -7.83 -0.46
N LEU A 99 6.99 -8.45 0.52
CA LEU A 99 6.57 -7.88 1.77
C LEU A 99 7.26 -8.65 2.90
N THR A 100 8.05 -7.93 3.69
CA THR A 100 8.62 -8.46 4.94
C THR A 100 8.09 -7.65 6.09
N ALA A 101 7.61 -8.29 7.16
CA ALA A 101 7.12 -7.63 8.35
C ALA A 101 7.76 -8.19 9.62
N SER A 102 7.97 -7.32 10.61
CA SER A 102 8.66 -7.61 11.88
C SER A 102 7.98 -6.84 13.02
N LEU A 103 8.11 -7.32 14.26
CA LEU A 103 7.66 -6.58 15.44
C LEU A 103 8.58 -5.36 15.67
N PHE A 104 8.01 -4.24 16.12
CA PHE A 104 8.72 -2.95 16.24
C PHE A 104 10.03 -3.01 17.07
N ASP A 105 10.08 -3.89 18.07
CA ASP A 105 11.19 -4.01 19.02
C ASP A 105 12.13 -5.19 18.72
N PHE A 106 11.89 -5.95 17.65
CA PHE A 106 12.66 -7.15 17.31
C PHE A 106 13.22 -7.08 15.89
N THR A 107 14.47 -7.51 15.70
CA THR A 107 15.09 -7.66 14.36
C THR A 107 14.58 -8.89 13.60
N ARG A 108 13.62 -9.62 14.18
CA ARG A 108 13.12 -10.88 13.64
C ARG A 108 11.98 -10.62 12.65
N THR A 109 12.16 -11.15 11.44
CA THR A 109 11.05 -11.28 10.49
C THR A 109 10.00 -12.22 11.06
N GLU A 110 8.74 -11.80 10.98
CA GLU A 110 7.55 -12.54 11.39
C GLU A 110 6.74 -12.99 10.18
N VAL A 111 6.77 -12.21 9.11
CA VAL A 111 6.11 -12.52 7.83
C VAL A 111 7.07 -12.21 6.69
N ASP A 112 7.22 -13.14 5.76
CA ASP A 112 7.89 -12.94 4.47
C ASP A 112 7.01 -13.51 3.37
N PHE A 113 6.54 -12.61 2.53
CA PHE A 113 5.65 -12.94 1.44
C PHE A 113 6.19 -12.32 0.17
N GLY A 114 6.38 -13.14 -0.86
CA GLY A 114 7.07 -12.65 -2.04
C GLY A 114 6.84 -13.47 -3.29
N SER A 115 7.35 -12.93 -4.38
CA SER A 115 7.32 -13.52 -5.70
C SER A 115 8.45 -12.98 -6.55
N ASN A 116 8.83 -13.81 -7.51
CA ASN A 116 9.69 -13.43 -8.62
C ASN A 116 9.07 -13.94 -9.93
N GLN A 117 9.85 -14.01 -11.00
CA GLN A 117 9.36 -14.45 -12.31
C GLN A 117 8.91 -15.91 -12.35
N GLU A 118 9.39 -16.76 -11.43
CA GLU A 118 9.15 -18.20 -11.45
C GLU A 118 8.20 -18.65 -10.34
N LEU A 119 8.37 -18.12 -9.13
CA LEU A 119 7.80 -18.63 -7.89
C LEU A 119 7.06 -17.53 -7.13
N ALA A 120 6.03 -17.95 -6.40
CA ALA A 120 5.41 -17.25 -5.29
C ALA A 120 5.74 -18.00 -3.99
N TRP A 121 5.98 -17.29 -2.88
CA TRP A 121 6.21 -17.89 -1.57
C TRP A 121 5.53 -17.12 -0.43
N LEU A 122 5.21 -17.84 0.63
CA LEU A 122 4.68 -17.33 1.89
C LEU A 122 5.37 -18.04 3.05
N TRP A 123 5.83 -17.25 4.01
CA TRP A 123 6.33 -17.72 5.29
C TRP A 123 5.78 -16.84 6.41
N ILE A 124 5.24 -17.47 7.44
CA ILE A 124 4.75 -16.83 8.66
C ILE A 124 5.37 -17.60 9.83
N ARG A 125 6.03 -16.89 10.74
CA ARG A 125 6.68 -17.53 11.90
C ARG A 125 5.67 -18.24 12.79
N GLU A 126 4.67 -17.50 13.25
CA GLU A 126 3.72 -17.92 14.28
C GLU A 126 2.46 -18.50 13.62
N GLN A 127 2.62 -19.59 12.88
CA GLN A 127 1.52 -20.40 12.35
C GLN A 127 1.64 -21.85 12.85
N PRO A 128 0.54 -22.63 12.95
CA PRO A 128 0.55 -23.97 13.53
C PRO A 128 1.60 -24.92 12.92
N ASP A 129 1.77 -24.86 11.61
CA ASP A 129 2.77 -25.63 10.85
C ASP A 129 3.70 -24.66 10.10
N PRO A 130 4.75 -24.13 10.75
CA PRO A 130 5.54 -23.09 10.13
C PRO A 130 6.51 -23.68 9.10
N ALA A 131 6.39 -23.20 7.87
CA ALA A 131 7.20 -23.64 6.73
C ALA A 131 7.27 -22.49 5.71
N VAL A 132 8.23 -22.55 4.80
CA VAL A 132 8.23 -21.71 3.60
C VAL A 132 7.40 -22.43 2.55
N TYR A 133 6.15 -22.00 2.39
CA TYR A 133 5.28 -22.50 1.33
C TYR A 133 5.59 -21.80 0.02
N PHE A 134 5.68 -22.53 -1.07
CA PHE A 134 5.93 -21.95 -2.38
C PHE A 134 5.20 -22.70 -3.49
N VAL A 135 5.06 -22.04 -4.64
CA VAL A 135 4.49 -22.62 -5.85
C VAL A 135 5.05 -21.90 -7.06
N ARG A 136 5.24 -22.61 -8.18
CA ARG A 136 5.52 -21.96 -9.46
C ARG A 136 4.27 -21.32 -10.04
N HIS A 137 4.42 -20.17 -10.68
CA HIS A 137 3.29 -19.46 -11.30
C HIS A 137 2.55 -20.32 -12.34
N ASP A 138 3.27 -21.15 -13.09
CA ASP A 138 2.74 -22.04 -14.12
C ASP A 138 2.01 -23.28 -13.56
N GLN A 139 2.19 -23.60 -12.27
CA GLN A 139 1.57 -24.74 -11.60
C GLN A 139 0.38 -24.36 -10.73
N LEU A 140 0.17 -23.06 -10.45
CA LEU A 140 -0.84 -22.60 -9.51
C LEU A 140 -2.26 -23.02 -9.92
N ALA A 141 -2.65 -22.78 -11.17
CA ALA A 141 -4.00 -23.06 -11.67
C ALA A 141 -4.28 -24.57 -11.87
N SER A 142 -3.25 -25.34 -12.23
CA SER A 142 -3.36 -26.74 -12.64
C SER A 142 -3.28 -27.73 -11.48
N THR A 143 -2.83 -27.30 -10.30
CA THR A 143 -2.68 -28.16 -9.12
C THR A 143 -3.62 -27.77 -7.99
N ALA A 144 -3.55 -28.48 -6.86
CA ALA A 144 -4.26 -28.10 -5.64
C ALA A 144 -3.73 -26.80 -5.01
N ALA A 145 -2.59 -26.27 -5.47
CA ALA A 145 -2.00 -25.04 -4.96
C ALA A 145 -2.96 -23.84 -5.01
N LYS A 146 -3.85 -23.75 -6.02
CA LYS A 146 -4.89 -22.71 -6.09
C LYS A 146 -5.81 -22.68 -4.88
N TYR A 147 -6.00 -23.81 -4.20
CA TYR A 147 -6.74 -23.80 -2.95
C TYR A 147 -5.92 -23.07 -1.92
N TYR A 148 -4.65 -23.43 -1.70
CA TYR A 148 -3.70 -22.85 -0.74
C TYR A 148 -3.27 -21.38 -1.02
N MET A 149 -3.33 -20.93 -2.26
CA MET A 149 -3.05 -19.55 -2.68
C MET A 149 -4.11 -19.08 -3.68
N PRO A 150 -5.30 -18.69 -3.20
CA PRO A 150 -6.51 -18.47 -4.01
C PRO A 150 -6.49 -17.16 -4.83
N ILE A 151 -5.54 -16.27 -4.55
CA ILE A 151 -5.45 -14.95 -5.16
C ILE A 151 -4.05 -14.79 -5.75
N ASP A 152 -3.98 -14.39 -7.02
CA ASP A 152 -2.74 -14.04 -7.68
C ASP A 152 -2.07 -12.85 -6.95
N LEU A 153 -0.75 -12.91 -6.77
CA LEU A 153 0.03 -11.87 -6.10
C LEU A 153 -0.02 -10.51 -6.82
N ASN A 154 -0.31 -10.51 -8.12
CA ASN A 154 -0.62 -9.31 -8.86
C ASN A 154 -1.76 -8.51 -8.22
N TRP A 155 -2.74 -9.18 -7.60
CA TRP A 155 -3.84 -8.49 -6.92
C TRP A 155 -3.39 -7.67 -5.71
N ILE A 156 -2.38 -8.12 -4.98
CA ILE A 156 -1.84 -7.37 -3.83
C ILE A 156 -1.05 -6.17 -4.32
N THR A 157 -0.40 -6.30 -5.47
CA THR A 157 0.22 -5.19 -6.19
C THR A 157 -0.82 -4.15 -6.62
N GLU A 158 -1.95 -4.58 -7.19
CA GLU A 158 -3.08 -3.70 -7.53
C GLU A 158 -3.64 -2.98 -6.30
N ALA A 159 -3.77 -3.68 -5.17
CA ALA A 159 -4.25 -3.12 -3.91
C ALA A 159 -3.41 -1.92 -3.41
N MET A 160 -2.13 -1.85 -3.81
CA MET A 160 -1.23 -0.73 -3.50
C MET A 160 -1.38 0.48 -4.46
N GLY A 161 -2.37 0.46 -5.35
CA GLY A 161 -2.65 1.54 -6.30
C GLY A 161 -2.08 1.31 -7.70
N LEU A 162 -1.52 0.13 -7.98
CA LEU A 162 -0.98 -0.24 -9.30
C LEU A 162 -2.01 -1.01 -10.14
N VAL A 163 -3.26 -0.56 -10.10
CA VAL A 163 -4.40 -1.21 -10.78
C VAL A 163 -4.23 -1.11 -12.29
N TYR A 164 -4.50 -2.22 -12.99
CA TYR A 164 -4.55 -2.26 -14.44
C TYR A 164 -5.90 -2.80 -14.93
N ILE A 165 -6.48 -2.10 -15.89
CA ILE A 165 -7.66 -2.54 -16.62
C ILE A 165 -7.22 -2.85 -18.05
N ASP A 166 -7.15 -4.13 -18.40
CA ASP A 166 -6.69 -4.57 -19.72
C ASP A 166 -7.75 -4.30 -20.80
N PRO A 167 -7.53 -3.39 -21.76
CA PRO A 167 -8.52 -3.08 -22.80
C PRO A 167 -8.99 -4.26 -23.65
N ALA A 168 -8.27 -5.38 -23.63
CA ALA A 168 -8.67 -6.60 -24.34
C ALA A 168 -9.70 -7.46 -23.57
N GLU A 169 -9.91 -7.21 -22.27
CA GLU A 169 -10.91 -7.92 -21.46
C GLU A 169 -12.33 -7.36 -21.66
N HIS A 170 -13.33 -8.11 -21.21
CA HIS A 170 -14.72 -7.65 -21.22
C HIS A 170 -14.99 -6.73 -20.01
N HIS A 171 -15.40 -5.50 -20.30
CA HIS A 171 -15.71 -4.48 -19.30
C HIS A 171 -17.09 -3.87 -19.50
N GLU A 172 -17.74 -3.52 -18.40
CA GLU A 172 -19.04 -2.84 -18.39
C GLU A 172 -19.00 -1.62 -17.47
N GLY A 173 -19.74 -0.57 -17.86
CA GLY A 173 -19.84 0.69 -17.14
C GLY A 173 -19.45 1.90 -18.00
N PRO A 174 -19.16 3.06 -17.38
CA PRO A 174 -19.26 3.31 -15.95
C PRO A 174 -20.71 3.36 -15.47
N PHE A 175 -20.98 2.63 -14.40
CA PHE A 175 -22.23 2.76 -13.65
C PHE A 175 -22.06 3.88 -12.62
N ASP A 176 -22.94 4.89 -12.67
CA ASP A 176 -22.99 5.93 -11.64
C ASP A 176 -23.59 5.35 -10.37
N LEU A 177 -22.83 5.37 -9.28
CA LEU A 177 -23.29 4.89 -7.97
C LEU A 177 -23.83 6.01 -7.08
N GLY A 178 -23.82 7.26 -7.56
CA GLY A 178 -24.03 8.44 -6.76
C GLY A 178 -22.89 8.67 -5.75
N GLN A 179 -23.02 9.73 -4.95
CA GLN A 179 -22.05 10.09 -3.90
C GLN A 179 -20.60 10.24 -4.40
N GLY A 180 -20.44 10.67 -5.65
CA GLY A 180 -19.15 10.92 -6.25
C GLY A 180 -18.36 9.67 -6.64
N LYS A 181 -19.04 8.63 -7.13
CA LYS A 181 -18.41 7.35 -7.46
C LYS A 181 -18.94 6.74 -8.75
N TYR A 182 -18.03 6.13 -9.50
CA TYR A 182 -18.31 5.24 -10.62
C TYR A 182 -17.94 3.80 -10.29
N GLU A 183 -18.62 2.86 -10.94
CA GLU A 183 -18.28 1.44 -10.94
C GLU A 183 -17.93 0.94 -12.35
N ILE A 184 -16.83 0.19 -12.43
CA ILE A 184 -16.50 -0.65 -13.58
C ILE A 184 -16.61 -2.12 -13.15
N ARG A 185 -17.20 -2.94 -14.02
CA ARG A 185 -17.25 -4.39 -13.86
C ARG A 185 -16.40 -5.04 -14.94
N SER A 186 -15.69 -6.11 -14.59
CA SER A 186 -14.85 -6.85 -15.52
C SER A 186 -14.93 -8.34 -15.25
N ARG A 187 -14.75 -9.16 -16.29
CA ARG A 187 -14.51 -10.59 -16.16
C ARG A 187 -13.03 -10.86 -16.40
N ILE A 188 -12.36 -11.41 -15.39
CA ILE A 188 -10.91 -11.63 -15.41
C ILE A 188 -10.59 -13.11 -15.25
N GLN A 189 -9.52 -13.57 -15.89
CA GLN A 189 -9.03 -14.94 -15.70
C GLN A 189 -8.21 -15.04 -14.42
N SER A 190 -8.38 -16.14 -13.67
CA SER A 190 -7.60 -16.42 -12.46
C SER A 190 -7.26 -17.91 -12.34
N PRO A 191 -6.33 -18.29 -11.45
CA PRO A 191 -6.08 -19.70 -11.14
C PRO A 191 -7.30 -20.46 -10.62
N MET A 192 -8.29 -19.75 -10.07
CA MET A 192 -9.55 -20.30 -9.57
C MET A 192 -10.66 -20.35 -10.63
N GLY A 193 -10.39 -19.93 -11.87
CA GLY A 193 -11.37 -19.76 -12.94
C GLY A 193 -11.67 -18.29 -13.24
N GLU A 194 -12.72 -18.04 -14.02
CA GLU A 194 -13.21 -16.69 -14.29
C GLU A 194 -13.69 -16.03 -12.98
N LEU A 195 -13.29 -14.77 -12.77
CA LEU A 195 -13.72 -13.96 -11.63
C LEU A 195 -14.44 -12.71 -12.13
N ASN A 196 -15.43 -12.29 -11.36
CA ASN A 196 -16.04 -10.98 -11.53
C ASN A 196 -15.26 -9.98 -10.67
N ARG A 197 -14.67 -8.97 -11.33
CA ARG A 197 -13.97 -7.85 -10.70
C ARG A 197 -14.86 -6.61 -10.73
N ARG A 198 -15.04 -5.98 -9.58
CA ARG A 198 -15.68 -4.66 -9.45
C ARG A 198 -14.66 -3.65 -8.97
N LEU A 199 -14.54 -2.53 -9.68
CA LEU A 199 -13.73 -1.38 -9.27
C LEU A 199 -14.65 -0.21 -8.96
N ILE A 200 -14.48 0.37 -7.77
CA ILE A 200 -15.19 1.59 -7.36
C ILE A 200 -14.21 2.75 -7.44
N ILE A 201 -14.57 3.78 -8.19
CA ILE A 201 -13.67 4.82 -8.66
C ILE A 201 -14.22 6.19 -8.26
N ASP A 202 -13.34 7.07 -7.79
CA ASP A 202 -13.65 8.48 -7.49
C ASP A 202 -14.07 9.24 -8.77
N ASP A 203 -15.20 9.95 -8.73
CA ASP A 203 -15.81 10.60 -9.89
C ASP A 203 -15.10 11.88 -10.35
N ARG A 204 -14.07 12.33 -9.63
CA ARG A 204 -13.35 13.58 -9.94
C ARG A 204 -11.91 13.31 -10.31
N PHE A 205 -11.22 12.45 -9.56
CA PHE A 205 -9.79 12.21 -9.68
C PHE A 205 -9.45 10.84 -10.27
N GLY A 206 -10.45 9.97 -10.48
CA GLY A 206 -10.23 8.64 -11.07
C GLY A 206 -9.45 7.68 -10.18
N TRP A 207 -9.39 7.94 -8.87
CA TRP A 207 -8.75 7.05 -7.91
C TRP A 207 -9.55 5.78 -7.73
N VAL A 208 -8.90 4.62 -7.76
CA VAL A 208 -9.54 3.36 -7.37
C VAL A 208 -9.69 3.35 -5.85
N LEU A 209 -10.92 3.48 -5.37
CA LEU A 209 -11.28 3.53 -3.96
C LEU A 209 -11.52 2.13 -3.39
N GLU A 210 -12.14 1.25 -4.18
CA GLU A 210 -12.39 -0.13 -3.76
C GLU A 210 -12.21 -1.09 -4.93
N GLN A 211 -11.80 -2.32 -4.60
CA GLN A 211 -11.73 -3.43 -5.53
C GLN A 211 -12.34 -4.66 -4.88
N HIS A 212 -13.18 -5.38 -5.61
CA HIS A 212 -13.84 -6.59 -5.13
C HIS A 212 -13.71 -7.70 -6.16
N LEU A 213 -13.31 -8.89 -5.71
CA LEU A 213 -13.27 -10.11 -6.50
C LEU A 213 -14.30 -11.10 -5.98
N THR A 214 -15.14 -11.60 -6.89
CA THR A 214 -16.15 -12.62 -6.60
C THR A 214 -16.09 -13.74 -7.63
N LEU A 215 -16.30 -14.97 -7.18
CA LEU A 215 -16.57 -16.12 -8.05
C LEU A 215 -17.90 -15.91 -8.79
N ASP A 216 -18.13 -16.67 -9.87
CA ASP A 216 -19.38 -16.65 -10.64
C ASP A 216 -20.64 -16.98 -9.82
N ASN A 217 -20.48 -17.74 -8.73
CA ASN A 217 -21.57 -18.02 -7.80
C ASN A 217 -21.85 -16.87 -6.81
N GLY A 218 -21.22 -15.71 -6.99
CA GLY A 218 -21.37 -14.52 -6.15
C GLY A 218 -20.54 -14.53 -4.85
N LYS A 219 -19.81 -15.61 -4.57
CA LYS A 219 -18.98 -15.73 -3.35
C LYS A 219 -17.77 -14.81 -3.44
N SER A 220 -17.61 -13.92 -2.46
CA SER A 220 -16.46 -13.00 -2.41
C SER A 220 -15.16 -13.73 -2.04
N LEU A 221 -14.15 -13.53 -2.86
CA LEU A 221 -12.79 -14.01 -2.61
C LEU A 221 -11.94 -12.94 -1.93
N ALA A 222 -12.09 -11.69 -2.36
CA ALA A 222 -11.20 -10.64 -1.93
C ALA A 222 -11.87 -9.27 -2.03
N SER A 223 -11.53 -8.37 -1.11
CA SER A 223 -11.96 -6.97 -1.11
C SER A 223 -10.83 -6.07 -0.63
N VAL A 224 -10.67 -4.93 -1.29
CA VAL A 224 -9.73 -3.86 -0.94
C VAL A 224 -10.50 -2.57 -0.77
N LYS A 225 -10.15 -1.80 0.27
CA LYS A 225 -10.51 -0.38 0.38
C LYS A 225 -9.25 0.46 0.50
N ALA A 226 -9.06 1.32 -0.48
CA ALA A 226 -7.97 2.25 -0.63
C ALA A 226 -8.42 3.66 -0.20
N SER A 227 -7.59 4.34 0.59
CA SER A 227 -7.91 5.67 1.13
C SER A 227 -6.64 6.46 1.40
N LYS A 228 -6.82 7.75 1.74
CA LYS A 228 -5.71 8.71 1.94
C LYS A 228 -4.78 8.75 0.72
N HIS A 229 -5.37 8.90 -0.46
CA HIS A 229 -4.60 9.07 -1.69
C HIS A 229 -3.75 10.34 -1.59
N SER A 230 -2.48 10.23 -1.95
CA SER A 230 -1.57 11.36 -2.06
C SER A 230 -1.02 11.44 -3.47
N PHE A 231 -0.96 12.66 -4.02
CA PHE A 231 -0.45 12.90 -5.35
C PHE A 231 1.09 12.97 -5.33
N TYR A 232 1.71 12.36 -6.34
CA TYR A 232 3.15 12.35 -6.58
C TYR A 232 3.42 13.11 -7.89
N PRO A 233 3.59 14.45 -7.86
CA PRO A 233 3.62 15.28 -9.07
C PRO A 233 4.73 14.92 -10.06
N GLN A 234 5.90 14.51 -9.56
CA GLN A 234 7.03 14.09 -10.40
C GLN A 234 6.69 12.89 -11.28
N HIS A 235 5.69 12.10 -10.88
CA HIS A 235 5.25 10.91 -11.58
C HIS A 235 3.84 11.06 -12.18
N GLY A 236 3.11 12.13 -11.84
CA GLY A 236 1.74 12.36 -12.33
C GLY A 236 0.70 11.35 -11.84
N VAL A 237 0.94 10.69 -10.69
CA VAL A 237 0.11 9.60 -10.16
C VAL A 237 -0.35 9.88 -8.74
N SER A 238 -1.49 9.30 -8.34
CA SER A 238 -1.95 9.30 -6.95
C SER A 238 -1.96 7.88 -6.41
N LEU A 239 -1.39 7.67 -5.22
CA LEU A 239 -1.31 6.34 -4.59
C LEU A 239 -1.98 6.35 -3.21
N PRO A 240 -2.62 5.24 -2.79
CA PRO A 240 -3.27 5.15 -1.48
C PRO A 240 -2.24 4.98 -0.36
N HIS A 241 -2.43 5.69 0.75
CA HIS A 241 -1.59 5.55 1.95
C HIS A 241 -2.26 4.71 3.06
N ARG A 242 -3.51 4.31 2.88
CA ARG A 242 -4.19 3.35 3.76
C ARG A 242 -4.97 2.35 2.93
N ILE A 243 -4.57 1.10 3.04
CA ILE A 243 -5.11 -0.02 2.29
C ILE A 243 -5.67 -1.03 3.29
N LYS A 244 -6.96 -1.33 3.22
CA LYS A 244 -7.60 -2.38 4.01
C LYS A 244 -7.90 -3.55 3.08
N ILE A 245 -7.41 -4.73 3.44
CA ILE A 245 -7.56 -5.95 2.66
C ILE A 245 -8.39 -6.93 3.46
N GLN A 246 -9.36 -7.56 2.79
CA GLN A 246 -10.13 -8.68 3.30
C GLN A 246 -10.06 -9.82 2.30
N LEU A 247 -9.66 -10.99 2.76
CA LEU A 247 -9.73 -12.24 2.00
C LEU A 247 -10.87 -13.07 2.56
N PHE A 248 -11.64 -13.70 1.67
CA PHE A 248 -12.82 -14.50 2.00
C PHE A 248 -13.80 -13.80 2.96
N PRO A 249 -14.18 -12.54 2.71
CA PRO A 249 -15.02 -11.80 3.64
C PRO A 249 -16.36 -12.52 3.88
N GLY A 250 -16.78 -12.61 5.15
CA GLY A 250 -18.02 -13.27 5.54
C GLY A 250 -17.94 -14.80 5.57
N GLN A 251 -16.73 -15.38 5.51
CA GLN A 251 -16.50 -16.83 5.60
C GLN A 251 -15.72 -17.19 6.86
N GLN A 252 -15.76 -18.47 7.24
CA GLN A 252 -15.06 -18.96 8.44
C GLN A 252 -13.54 -18.73 8.40
N ASN A 253 -12.95 -18.70 7.21
CA ASN A 253 -11.53 -18.49 6.97
C ASN A 253 -11.20 -17.04 6.55
N GLN A 254 -12.01 -16.07 6.98
CA GLN A 254 -11.78 -14.67 6.66
C GLN A 254 -10.42 -14.20 7.21
N ILE A 255 -9.65 -13.50 6.37
CA ILE A 255 -8.43 -12.81 6.79
C ILE A 255 -8.66 -11.31 6.56
N ALA A 256 -8.31 -10.48 7.53
CA ALA A 256 -8.42 -9.02 7.39
C ALA A 256 -7.18 -8.34 7.96
N PHE A 257 -6.61 -7.41 7.18
CA PHE A 257 -5.47 -6.61 7.62
C PHE A 257 -5.46 -5.24 6.95
N GLN A 258 -4.74 -4.31 7.57
CA GLN A 258 -4.53 -2.95 7.07
C GLN A 258 -3.05 -2.69 6.88
N ILE A 259 -2.71 -2.02 5.79
CA ILE A 259 -1.38 -1.46 5.53
C ILE A 259 -1.50 0.07 5.55
N ASP A 260 -0.81 0.73 6.49
CA ASP A 260 -0.59 2.17 6.45
C ASP A 260 0.80 2.44 5.87
N VAL A 261 0.83 3.16 4.75
CA VAL A 261 2.05 3.47 4.01
C VAL A 261 2.45 4.92 4.30
N PRO A 262 3.63 5.17 4.88
CA PRO A 262 4.07 6.55 5.16
C PRO A 262 4.42 7.30 3.89
N ARG A 263 5.16 6.65 2.98
CA ARG A 263 5.65 7.22 1.73
C ARG A 263 5.96 6.12 0.72
N TYR A 264 5.82 6.46 -0.56
CA TYR A 264 6.31 5.67 -1.68
C TYR A 264 7.60 6.25 -2.28
N GLN A 265 8.48 5.35 -2.70
CA GLN A 265 9.56 5.60 -3.65
C GLN A 265 9.15 4.95 -4.97
N ILE A 266 9.19 5.72 -6.06
CA ILE A 266 8.65 5.34 -7.36
C ILE A 266 9.80 5.38 -8.38
N ASN A 267 9.96 4.33 -9.17
CA ASN A 267 10.94 4.23 -10.25
C ASN A 267 12.37 4.59 -9.82
N SER A 268 12.77 4.14 -8.63
CA SER A 268 14.08 4.40 -8.04
C SER A 268 14.85 3.11 -7.81
N ASN A 269 16.17 3.15 -8.00
CA ASN A 269 17.06 1.98 -7.88
C ASN A 269 16.89 1.22 -6.56
N MET A 270 16.40 -0.02 -6.69
CA MET A 270 16.12 -0.93 -5.57
C MET A 270 17.37 -1.73 -5.19
N GLY A 271 18.25 -1.17 -4.35
CA GLY A 271 19.35 -1.90 -3.69
C GLY A 271 20.00 -3.03 -4.51
N ASN A 272 20.25 -4.18 -3.90
CA ASN A 272 20.73 -5.38 -4.60
C ASN A 272 19.54 -6.26 -5.00
N ALA A 273 19.10 -6.15 -6.26
CA ALA A 273 17.94 -6.86 -6.80
C ALA A 273 18.03 -8.39 -6.65
N SER A 274 19.23 -8.98 -6.74
CA SER A 274 19.40 -10.45 -6.68
C SER A 274 18.99 -11.03 -5.32
N GLN A 275 19.24 -10.32 -4.23
CA GLN A 275 18.86 -10.78 -2.89
C GLN A 275 17.37 -10.52 -2.59
N LEU A 276 16.80 -9.45 -3.14
CA LEU A 276 15.40 -9.09 -2.92
C LEU A 276 14.44 -10.14 -3.48
N TRP A 277 14.75 -10.72 -4.64
CA TRP A 277 13.84 -11.63 -5.36
C TRP A 277 14.14 -13.12 -5.18
N THR A 278 15.01 -13.44 -4.22
CA THR A 278 15.32 -14.83 -3.85
C THR A 278 14.40 -15.29 -2.73
N MET A 279 13.73 -16.44 -2.93
CA MET A 279 12.94 -17.10 -1.88
C MET A 279 13.82 -17.35 -0.65
N PRO A 280 13.38 -16.98 0.55
CA PRO A 280 14.19 -17.09 1.75
C PRO A 280 14.45 -18.54 2.15
N LYS A 281 15.57 -18.74 2.84
CA LYS A 281 15.85 -19.96 3.61
C LYS A 281 15.90 -19.56 5.07
N TYR A 282 15.01 -20.12 5.88
CA TYR A 282 14.97 -19.89 7.32
C TYR A 282 15.42 -21.18 8.03
N ASP A 283 16.40 -21.06 8.92
CA ASP A 283 16.92 -22.21 9.68
C ASP A 283 15.80 -22.87 10.50
N GLY A 284 15.65 -24.19 10.35
CA GLY A 284 14.64 -24.98 11.05
C GLY A 284 13.24 -24.95 10.41
N TYR A 285 13.07 -24.33 9.24
CA TYR A 285 11.80 -24.32 8.50
C TYR A 285 11.94 -25.09 7.19
N GLU A 286 11.05 -26.05 6.96
CA GLU A 286 11.00 -26.80 5.70
C GLU A 286 10.50 -25.91 4.55
N GLN A 287 10.85 -26.30 3.32
CA GLN A 287 10.30 -25.69 2.11
C GLN A 287 9.28 -26.65 1.51
N ILE A 288 8.02 -26.21 1.44
CA ILE A 288 6.90 -27.05 1.01
C ILE A 288 6.39 -26.53 -0.34
N ASP A 289 6.47 -27.39 -1.36
CA ASP A 289 5.92 -27.14 -2.68
C ASP A 289 4.41 -27.41 -2.68
N LEU A 290 3.61 -26.35 -2.71
CA LEU A 290 2.14 -26.42 -2.73
C LEU A 290 1.60 -27.18 -3.95
N SER A 291 2.36 -27.28 -5.05
CA SER A 291 1.94 -28.01 -6.25
C SER A 291 1.85 -29.52 -6.01
N THR A 292 2.56 -30.03 -5.00
CA THR A 292 2.60 -31.45 -4.62
C THR A 292 1.59 -31.80 -3.53
N MET A 293 0.99 -30.80 -2.88
CA MET A 293 0.04 -31.02 -1.80
C MET A 293 -1.29 -31.56 -2.35
N PRO A 294 -1.96 -32.47 -1.63
CA PRO A 294 -3.31 -32.88 -2.01
C PRO A 294 -4.29 -31.71 -1.86
N ALA A 295 -5.41 -31.77 -2.60
CA ALA A 295 -6.50 -30.85 -2.38
C ALA A 295 -7.00 -30.98 -0.92
N PRO A 296 -7.26 -29.86 -0.22
CA PRO A 296 -7.70 -29.91 1.16
C PRO A 296 -9.04 -30.66 1.24
N GLN A 297 -9.09 -31.76 2.00
CA GLN A 297 -10.29 -32.62 2.10
C GLN A 297 -11.44 -31.97 2.91
N THR A 298 -11.16 -30.83 3.50
CA THR A 298 -12.07 -29.93 4.22
C THR A 298 -11.42 -28.54 4.16
N SER A 299 -12.18 -27.46 4.17
CA SER A 299 -11.71 -26.08 3.99
C SER A 299 -10.76 -25.63 5.12
N TYR A 300 -9.54 -26.16 5.13
CA TYR A 300 -8.46 -25.72 6.00
C TYR A 300 -7.77 -24.54 5.34
N PHE A 301 -8.32 -23.37 5.60
CA PHE A 301 -7.47 -22.22 5.84
C PHE A 301 -7.73 -21.80 7.26
N TYR A 302 -6.69 -21.97 8.07
CA TYR A 302 -6.75 -21.60 9.47
C TYR A 302 -7.05 -20.11 9.57
N PRO A 303 -8.10 -19.70 10.28
CA PRO A 303 -8.26 -18.32 10.66
C PRO A 303 -7.04 -17.92 11.50
N LEU A 304 -6.54 -16.69 11.33
CA LEU A 304 -5.55 -16.06 12.22
C LEU A 304 -6.10 -15.81 13.64
N ASP A 305 -7.22 -16.45 14.02
CA ASP A 305 -7.90 -16.31 15.30
C ASP A 305 -7.16 -16.99 16.47
N GLN A 306 -6.01 -17.64 16.22
CA GLN A 306 -5.19 -18.21 17.29
C GLN A 306 -3.92 -17.39 17.57
N VAL A 307 -4.04 -16.06 17.62
CA VAL A 307 -3.17 -15.30 18.52
C VAL A 307 -3.70 -15.56 19.93
N GLN A 308 -3.14 -16.58 20.57
CA GLN A 308 -3.41 -16.86 21.98
C GLN A 308 -3.07 -15.59 22.78
N PRO A 309 -4.05 -14.95 23.46
CA PRO A 309 -3.75 -13.76 24.23
C PRO A 309 -2.72 -14.13 25.30
N ALA A 310 -1.66 -13.32 25.41
CA ALA A 310 -0.69 -13.44 26.48
C ALA A 310 -1.45 -13.50 27.83
N PRO A 311 -1.08 -14.39 28.76
CA PRO A 311 -1.78 -14.51 30.03
C PRO A 311 -1.54 -13.25 30.86
N GLY A 312 -2.51 -12.33 30.82
CA GLY A 312 -2.47 -11.09 31.56
C GLY A 312 -3.88 -10.57 31.77
N ASN A 313 -4.34 -10.62 33.02
CA ASN A 313 -5.57 -9.97 33.48
C ASN A 313 -5.59 -8.50 33.07
N ILE A 314 -6.58 -8.08 32.27
CA ILE A 314 -6.90 -6.67 32.05
C ILE A 314 -8.41 -6.46 32.29
N PRO A 315 -8.83 -5.50 33.15
CA PRO A 315 -10.24 -5.26 33.44
C PRO A 315 -11.02 -4.82 32.20
N ARG A 316 -12.25 -5.34 32.07
CA ARG A 316 -13.23 -4.94 31.04
C ARG A 316 -13.53 -3.44 31.13
N TYR A 317 -13.05 -2.66 30.15
CA TYR A 317 -13.68 -1.39 29.81
C TYR A 317 -14.65 -1.63 28.64
N GLN A 318 -15.91 -1.28 28.87
CA GLN A 318 -16.97 -1.28 27.86
C GLN A 318 -16.57 -0.36 26.69
N THR A 319 -16.52 -0.94 25.50
CA THR A 319 -16.32 -0.22 24.24
C THR A 319 -17.56 0.62 23.95
N GLN A 320 -17.56 1.88 24.37
CA GLN A 320 -18.43 2.89 23.76
C GLN A 320 -17.94 3.13 22.33
N ILE A 321 -18.82 2.87 21.37
CA ILE A 321 -18.60 3.16 19.95
C ILE A 321 -18.42 4.68 19.82
N ALA A 322 -17.19 5.11 19.58
CA ALA A 322 -16.88 6.51 19.30
C ALA A 322 -17.34 6.85 17.87
N SER A 323 -18.53 7.43 17.77
CA SER A 323 -18.99 8.11 16.55
C SER A 323 -18.10 9.32 16.28
N PRO A 324 -17.66 9.57 15.03
CA PRO A 324 -16.89 10.77 14.71
C PRO A 324 -17.77 12.02 14.90
N ARG A 325 -17.38 12.90 15.83
CA ARG A 325 -17.92 14.25 15.93
C ARG A 325 -17.25 15.12 14.87
N PHE A 326 -18.01 15.54 13.87
CA PHE A 326 -17.58 16.59 12.95
C PHE A 326 -17.54 17.93 13.69
N ARG A 327 -16.43 18.66 13.52
CA ARG A 327 -16.25 20.01 14.02
C ARG A 327 -16.96 20.96 13.05
N GLY A 328 -18.25 21.17 13.26
CA GLY A 328 -19.08 22.02 12.40
C GLY A 328 -20.49 22.34 12.92
N ASP A 329 -21.06 21.52 13.79
CA ASP A 329 -22.43 21.75 14.28
C ASP A 329 -22.44 22.65 15.51
N ASN A 330 -22.31 23.95 15.26
CA ASN A 330 -22.67 25.02 16.19
C ASN A 330 -23.37 26.13 15.41
N PHE A 331 -24.58 25.90 14.89
CA PHE A 331 -25.52 27.00 14.62
C PHE A 331 -26.99 26.54 14.73
N ASN A 332 -27.65 27.12 15.73
CA ASN A 332 -29.07 27.46 15.85
C ASN A 332 -30.15 26.39 16.16
N ARG A 333 -30.60 26.52 17.42
CA ARG A 333 -31.96 26.45 18.00
C ARG A 333 -32.82 25.22 17.76
#